data_AF-A0A6V7FKV4-F1
#
_entry.id   AF-A0A6V7FKV4-F1
#
_cell.length_a   1.000
_cell.length_b   1.000
_cell.length_c   1.000
_cell.angle_alpha   90.00
_cell.angle_beta   90.00
_cell.angle_gamma   90.00
#
_symmetry.space_group_name_H-M   'P 1'
#
loop_
_entity.id
_entity.type
_entity.pdbx_description
1 polymer ?
#
loop_
_entity_poly.entity_id
_entity_poly.type
_entity_poly.pdbx_seq_one_letter_code
_entity_poly.pdbx_strand_id
1 'polypeptide(L)'
;MSEKLTVAEALHKVEQIDAMLDAIQATAPNALSAMGGRDAVARRSEMTCIGPVPRLDAEEWQVLSNEYENTREHASVNRGR
;
A
#
# COMPACT_ATOMS: atom_id res chain seq x y z
N MET A 1 8.18 16.23 15.34
CA MET A 1 7.16 16.70 16.30
C MET A 1 6.01 15.71 16.26
N SER A 2 5.50 15.25 17.41
CA SER A 2 4.24 14.50 17.43
C SER A 2 3.11 15.52 17.26
N GLU A 3 2.44 15.49 16.11
CA GLU A 3 1.21 16.25 15.90
C GLU A 3 0.16 15.77 16.91
N LYS A 4 -0.42 16.69 17.67
CA LYS A 4 -1.54 16.36 18.55
C LYS A 4 -2.81 16.38 17.70
N LEU A 5 -3.21 15.21 17.22
CA LEU A 5 -4.46 15.04 16.48
C LEU A 5 -5.64 14.99 17.46
N THR A 6 -6.75 15.59 17.06
CA THR A 6 -8.06 15.26 17.63
C THR A 6 -8.42 13.81 17.28
N VAL A 7 -9.34 13.23 18.04
CA VAL A 7 -9.85 11.86 17.76
C VAL A 7 -10.41 11.77 16.34
N ALA A 8 -11.15 12.78 15.89
CA ALA A 8 -11.74 12.81 14.56
C ALA A 8 -10.67 12.80 13.45
N GLU A 9 -9.60 13.58 13.60
CA GLU A 9 -8.49 13.58 12.64
C GLU A 9 -7.71 12.27 12.64
N ALA A 10 -7.51 11.67 13.81
CA ALA A 10 -6.85 10.36 13.92
C ALA A 10 -7.66 9.27 13.20
N LEU A 11 -8.98 9.22 13.42
CA LEU A 11 -9.88 8.28 12.74
C LEU A 11 -9.88 8.49 11.23
N HIS A 12 -9.95 9.75 10.78
CA HIS A 12 -9.92 10.06 9.35
C HIS A 12 -8.62 9.57 8.68
N LYS A 13 -7.47 9.75 9.34
CA LYS A 13 -6.18 9.24 8.82
C LYS A 13 -6.17 7.71 8.76
N VAL A 14 -6.74 7.02 9.75
CA VAL A 14 -6.84 5.55 9.75
C VAL A 14 -7.72 5.06 8.61
N GLU A 15 -8.88 5.68 8.39
CA GLU A 15 -9.79 5.34 7.27
C GLU A 15 -9.10 5.48 5.91
N GLN A 16 -8.27 6.51 5.73
CA GLN A 16 -7.49 6.68 4.50
C GLN A 16 -6.46 5.56 4.32
N ILE A 17 -5.71 5.22 5.37
CA ILE A 17 -4.75 4.10 5.35
C ILE A 17 -5.46 2.79 5.01
N ASP A 18 -6.63 2.55 5.60
CA ASP A 18 -7.42 1.37 5.31
C ASP A 18 -7.86 1.30 3.84
N ALA A 19 -8.42 2.39 3.30
CA ALA A 19 -8.82 2.42 1.89
C ALA A 19 -7.65 2.16 0.93
N MET A 20 -6.46 2.65 1.24
CA MET A 20 -5.25 2.36 0.47
C MET A 20 -4.88 0.87 0.57
N LEU A 21 -4.95 0.28 1.76
CA LEU A 21 -4.65 -1.15 1.94
C LEU A 21 -5.66 -2.05 1.24
N ASP A 22 -6.93 -1.64 1.14
CA ASP A 22 -7.92 -2.32 0.30
C ASP A 22 -7.50 -2.34 -1.17
N ALA A 23 -6.99 -1.22 -1.69
CA ALA A 23 -6.50 -1.14 -3.06
C ALA A 23 -5.27 -2.03 -3.28
N ILE A 24 -4.34 -2.07 -2.32
CA ILE A 24 -3.16 -2.96 -2.37
C ILE A 24 -3.61 -4.43 -2.32
N GLN A 25 -4.51 -4.79 -1.41
CA GLN A 25 -5.02 -6.16 -1.27
C GLN A 25 -5.74 -6.63 -2.54
N ALA A 26 -6.47 -5.73 -3.21
CA ALA A 26 -7.16 -6.05 -4.46
C ALA A 26 -6.22 -6.28 -5.64
N THR A 27 -5.02 -5.68 -5.63
CA THR A 27 -4.09 -5.69 -6.77
C THR A 27 -2.87 -6.60 -6.59
N ALA A 28 -2.45 -6.82 -5.35
CA ALA A 28 -1.29 -7.63 -4.99
C ALA A 28 -1.51 -8.43 -3.70
N PRO A 29 -2.53 -9.31 -3.65
CA PRO A 29 -2.90 -10.04 -2.45
C PRO A 29 -1.79 -10.98 -1.93
N ASN A 30 -1.01 -11.60 -2.81
CA ASN A 30 0.01 -12.57 -2.40
C ASN A 30 1.24 -11.87 -1.80
N ALA A 31 1.68 -10.78 -2.43
CA ALA A 31 2.74 -9.91 -1.94
C ALA A 31 2.37 -9.31 -0.58
N LEU A 32 1.15 -8.80 -0.43
CA LEU A 32 0.68 -8.27 0.85
C LEU A 32 0.66 -9.36 1.94
N SER A 33 0.21 -10.57 1.62
CA SER A 33 0.27 -11.72 2.54
C SER A 33 1.71 -12.07 2.94
N ALA A 34 2.64 -12.10 1.97
CA ALA A 34 4.05 -12.37 2.21
C ALA A 34 4.74 -11.31 3.11
N MET A 35 4.26 -10.06 3.06
CA MET A 35 4.73 -8.97 3.93
C MET A 35 4.15 -9.02 5.36
N GLY A 36 3.42 -10.09 5.72
CA GLY A 36 2.79 -10.25 7.02
C GLY A 36 1.34 -9.74 7.08
N GLY A 37 0.75 -9.47 5.91
CA GLY A 37 -0.65 -9.09 5.77
C GLY A 37 -0.93 -7.60 6.03
N ARG A 38 -2.22 -7.26 5.97
CA ARG A 38 -2.72 -5.89 6.06
C ARG A 38 -2.19 -5.13 7.28
N ASP A 39 -2.32 -5.71 8.47
CA ASP A 39 -1.94 -5.03 9.71
C ASP A 39 -0.43 -4.76 9.81
N ALA A 40 0.40 -5.64 9.25
CA ALA A 40 1.85 -5.45 9.22
C ALA A 40 2.22 -4.26 8.33
N VAL A 41 1.57 -4.13 7.17
CA VAL A 41 1.78 -3.00 6.26
C VAL A 41 1.16 -1.71 6.82
N ALA A 42 -0.02 -1.77 7.44
CA ALA A 42 -0.67 -0.63 8.09
C ALA A 42 0.21 0.05 9.13
N ARG A 43 0.90 -0.75 9.98
CA ARG A 43 1.84 -0.23 11.00
C ARG A 43 3.03 0.50 10.42
N ARG A 44 3.32 0.28 9.13
CA ARG A 44 4.41 0.90 8.39
C ARG A 44 3.90 2.03 7.48
N SER A 45 2.60 2.31 7.47
CA SER A 45 1.99 3.34 6.64
C SER A 45 1.98 4.69 7.32
N GLU A 46 2.26 5.73 6.53
CA GLU A 46 2.26 7.10 7.00
C GLU A 46 1.47 7.98 6.04
N MET A 47 0.80 8.99 6.59
CA MET A 47 0.18 10.04 5.78
C MET A 47 1.28 10.94 5.18
N THR A 48 1.25 11.08 3.86
CA THR A 48 2.16 11.94 3.09
C THR A 48 1.37 13.01 2.32
N CYS A 49 2.07 13.89 1.59
CA CYS A 49 1.43 14.91 0.74
C CYS A 49 0.61 14.34 -0.44
N ILE A 50 0.77 13.06 -0.77
CA ILE A 50 0.02 12.37 -1.83
C ILE A 50 -1.01 11.38 -1.29
N GLY A 51 -1.24 11.39 0.02
CA GLY A 51 -2.07 10.40 0.72
C GLY A 51 -1.24 9.40 1.55
N PRO A 52 -1.88 8.35 2.08
CA PRO A 52 -1.19 7.31 2.83
C PRO A 52 -0.23 6.53 1.91
N VAL A 53 0.95 6.21 2.41
CA VAL A 53 1.94 5.39 1.69
C VAL A 53 2.64 4.46 2.68
N PRO A 54 2.78 3.14 2.40
CA PRO A 54 3.58 2.25 3.22
C PRO A 54 5.08 2.51 3.04
N ARG A 55 5.82 2.52 4.16
CA ARG A 55 7.28 2.60 4.19
C ARG A 55 7.88 1.25 3.81
N LEU A 56 7.89 0.96 2.52
CA LEU A 56 8.48 -0.23 1.92
C LEU A 56 9.84 0.08 1.30
N ASP A 57 10.74 -0.89 1.30
CA ASP A 57 11.99 -0.81 0.54
C ASP A 57 11.74 -1.06 -0.96
N ALA A 58 12.81 -0.94 -1.76
CA ALA A 58 12.72 -1.08 -3.20
C ALA A 58 12.30 -2.50 -3.64
N GLU A 59 12.72 -3.54 -2.93
CA GLU A 59 12.41 -4.93 -3.25
C GLU A 59 10.93 -5.20 -2.97
N GLU A 60 10.44 -4.77 -1.81
CA GLU A 60 9.03 -4.87 -1.44
C GLU A 60 8.12 -4.15 -2.43
N TRP A 61 8.47 -2.91 -2.83
CA TRP A 61 7.74 -2.19 -3.87
C TRP A 61 7.75 -2.94 -5.21
N GLN A 62 8.89 -3.50 -5.58
CA GLN A 62 9.02 -4.27 -6.81
C GLN A 62 8.15 -5.53 -6.79
N VAL A 63 8.04 -6.23 -5.66
CA VAL A 63 7.18 -7.41 -5.52
C VAL A 63 5.71 -7.05 -5.70
N LEU A 64 5.23 -5.98 -5.04
CA LEU A 64 3.85 -5.49 -5.23
C LEU A 64 3.59 -5.10 -6.69
N SER A 65 4.50 -4.32 -7.28
CA SER A 65 4.39 -3.87 -8.67
C SER A 65 4.38 -5.04 -9.65
N ASN A 66 5.24 -6.05 -9.44
CA ASN A 66 5.29 -7.23 -10.28
C ASN A 66 3.97 -8.01 -10.26
N GLU A 67 3.39 -8.23 -9.08
CA GLU A 67 2.11 -8.93 -8.96
C GLU A 67 0.97 -8.16 -9.62
N TYR A 68 0.87 -6.86 -9.35
CA TYR A 68 -0.12 -6.00 -10.00
C TYR A 68 0.03 -6.03 -11.53
N GLU A 69 1.25 -5.83 -12.03
CA GLU A 69 1.48 -5.84 -13.47
C GLU A 69 1.22 -7.22 -14.08
N ASN A 70 1.54 -8.33 -13.40
CA ASN A 70 1.27 -9.68 -13.90
C ASN A 70 -0.22 -9.98 -14.08
N THR A 71 -1.08 -9.33 -13.29
CA THR A 71 -2.54 -9.55 -13.30
C THR A 71 -3.27 -8.57 -14.22
N ARG A 72 -2.57 -7.55 -14.73
CA ARG A 72 -3.16 -6.51 -15.56
C ARG A 72 -3.38 -7.00 -17.00
N GLU A 73 -4.51 -6.61 -17.60
CA GLU A 73 -4.94 -7.05 -18.94
C GLU A 73 -3.90 -6.81 -20.07
N HIS A 74 -3.01 -5.83 -19.92
CA HIS A 74 -1.96 -5.50 -20.89
C HIS A 74 -0.53 -5.64 -20.34
N ALA A 75 -0.33 -6.47 -19.32
CA ALA A 75 0.96 -6.75 -18.66
C ALA A 75 2.13 -6.96 -19.64
N SER A 76 1.88 -7.70 -20.71
CA SER A 76 2.87 -8.08 -21.72
C SER A 76 3.36 -6.90 -22.55
N VAL A 77 2.52 -5.89 -22.79
CA VAL A 77 2.83 -4.72 -23.64
C VAL A 77 3.73 -3.73 -22.91
N ASN A 78 3.49 -3.51 -21.61
CA ASN A 78 4.23 -2.53 -20.81
C ASN A 78 5.64 -2.99 -20.39
N ARG A 79 5.98 -4.26 -20.60
CA ARG A 79 7.29 -4.82 -20.24
C ARG A 79 8.32 -4.82 -21.37
N GLY A 80 7.98 -4.28 -22.54
CA GLY A 80 8.91 -4.07 -23.64
C GLY A 80 9.59 -5.34 -24.15
N ARG A 81 8.88 -6.48 -24.15
CA ARG A 81 9.35 -7.73 -24.76
C ARG A 81 9.06 -7.77 -26.25
#